data_AF-A0A7U9NAK5-F1
#
_entry.id   AF-A0A7U9NAK5-F1
#
_cell.length_a   1.000
_cell.length_b   1.000
_cell.length_c   1.000
_cell.angle_alpha   90.00
_cell.angle_beta   90.00
_cell.angle_gamma   90.00
#
_symmetry.space_group_name_H-M   'P 1'
#
loop_
_entity.id
_entity.type
_entity.pdbx_description
1 polymer ?
#
loop_
_entity_poly.entity_id
_entity_poly.type
_entity_poly.pdbx_seq_one_letter_code
_entity_poly.pdbx_strand_id
1 'polypeptide(L)'
;MREFKRLILAYGFDFIEEISKPATDAVPTEAANRYLLEHHHNLYIEYQEKLKVEGKEVEETIFIIYNKLKEILDEPFEQVENILMGLAALYGHVISWTNRGEWVWEEKRRACRVEKILETVMWVRPLNLIIETWDWMRKHKDTESKILYDKYKLVLVYYYRDHPEEIEYDD
;
A
#
# COMPACT_ATOMS: atom_id res chain seq x y z
N MET A 1 32.01 24.90 24.02
CA MET A 1 31.93 25.50 22.66
C MET A 1 32.99 25.00 21.68
N ARG A 2 34.27 24.84 22.07
CA ARG A 2 35.35 24.39 21.14
C ARG A 2 35.13 22.97 20.58
N GLU A 3 34.70 22.04 21.43
CA GLU A 3 34.42 20.65 21.02
C GLU A 3 33.22 20.52 20.09
N PHE A 4 32.15 21.28 20.37
CA PHE A 4 30.95 21.33 19.52
C PHE A 4 31.28 21.86 18.11
N LYS A 5 32.10 22.92 18.02
CA LYS A 5 32.59 23.45 16.73
C LYS A 5 33.45 22.41 15.99
N ARG A 6 34.26 21.64 16.71
CA ARG A 6 35.10 20.58 16.12
C ARG A 6 34.25 19.43 15.56
N LEU A 7 33.20 19.03 16.28
CA LEU A 7 32.26 17.99 15.84
C LEU A 7 31.48 18.41 14.59
N ILE A 8 30.96 19.64 14.53
CA ILE A 8 30.26 20.15 13.35
C ILE A 8 31.20 20.24 12.14
N LEU A 9 32.44 20.72 12.31
CA LEU A 9 33.38 20.81 11.19
C LEU A 9 33.88 19.45 10.71
N ALA A 10 33.98 18.46 11.59
CA ALA A 10 34.49 17.13 11.26
C ALA A 10 33.42 16.18 10.71
N TYR A 11 32.15 16.32 11.15
CA TYR A 11 31.08 15.36 10.82
C TYR A 11 29.78 16.03 10.36
N GLY A 12 29.63 17.33 10.55
CA GLY A 12 28.35 18.02 10.33
C GLY A 12 27.94 18.07 8.87
N PHE A 13 28.87 18.29 7.94
CA PHE A 13 28.55 18.32 6.51
C PHE A 13 28.17 16.94 5.98
N ASP A 14 28.98 15.91 6.28
CA ASP A 14 28.71 14.53 5.87
C ASP A 14 27.38 14.02 6.47
N PHE A 15 27.13 14.32 7.75
CA PHE A 15 25.87 13.97 8.40
C PHE A 15 24.67 14.71 7.78
N ILE A 16 24.79 16.01 7.49
CA ILE A 16 23.73 16.79 6.83
C ILE A 16 23.46 16.24 5.43
N GLU A 17 24.51 15.89 4.68
CA GLU A 17 24.38 15.29 3.35
C GLU A 17 23.70 13.93 3.44
N GLU A 18 24.05 13.10 4.43
CA GLU A 18 23.46 11.78 4.62
C GLU A 18 21.98 11.83 5.04
N ILE A 19 21.60 12.72 5.97
CA ILE A 19 20.18 12.91 6.34
C ILE A 19 19.37 13.66 5.28
N SER A 20 20.03 14.33 4.33
CA SER A 20 19.37 14.99 3.20
C SER A 20 18.96 14.01 2.10
N LYS A 21 19.55 12.81 2.07
CA LYS A 21 19.18 11.76 1.12
C LYS A 21 17.81 11.21 1.51
N PRO A 22 16.87 11.09 0.55
CA PRO A 22 15.60 10.44 0.81
C PRO A 22 15.83 9.02 1.35
N ALA A 23 15.12 8.66 2.43
CA ALA A 23 15.17 7.31 3.00
C ALA A 23 14.60 6.23 2.04
N THR A 24 13.95 6.65 0.96
CA THR A 24 13.45 5.81 -0.12
C THR A 24 13.31 6.62 -1.41
N ASP A 25 13.61 5.97 -2.54
CA ASP A 25 13.29 6.41 -3.90
C ASP A 25 11.82 6.12 -4.27
N ALA A 26 11.14 5.28 -3.49
CA ALA A 26 9.80 4.78 -3.75
C ALA A 26 8.72 5.68 -3.11
N VAL A 27 8.55 6.89 -3.66
CA VAL A 27 7.55 7.85 -3.16
C VAL A 27 6.48 8.07 -4.23
N PRO A 28 5.20 7.74 -3.97
CA PRO A 28 4.14 8.02 -4.93
C PRO A 28 3.96 9.52 -5.13
N THR A 29 3.80 9.93 -6.38
CA THR A 29 3.54 11.32 -6.73
C THR A 29 2.07 11.70 -6.55
N GLU A 30 1.79 12.99 -6.46
CA GLU A 30 0.42 13.52 -6.50
C GLU A 30 -0.29 13.11 -7.81
N ALA A 31 0.44 13.18 -8.93
CA ALA A 31 -0.07 12.80 -10.24
C ALA A 31 -0.46 11.31 -10.30
N ALA A 32 0.37 10.42 -9.78
CA ALA A 32 0.06 8.99 -9.70
C ALA A 32 -1.19 8.72 -8.83
N ASN A 33 -1.33 9.43 -7.71
CA ASN A 33 -2.52 9.33 -6.88
C ASN A 33 -3.78 9.87 -7.55
N ARG A 34 -3.69 11.00 -8.28
CA ARG A 34 -4.80 11.52 -9.09
C ARG A 34 -5.23 10.53 -10.16
N TYR A 35 -4.26 9.99 -10.89
CA TYR A 35 -4.50 8.98 -11.91
C TYR A 35 -5.19 7.75 -11.32
N LEU A 36 -4.70 7.23 -10.18
CA LEU A 36 -5.36 6.13 -9.50
C LEU A 36 -6.80 6.47 -9.11
N LEU A 37 -7.06 7.65 -8.54
CA LEU A 37 -8.42 8.07 -8.18
C LEU A 37 -9.35 8.20 -9.39
N GLU A 38 -8.85 8.60 -10.55
CA GLU A 38 -9.66 8.77 -11.76
C GLU A 38 -9.88 7.45 -12.52
N HIS A 39 -8.97 6.49 -12.34
CA HIS A 39 -8.92 5.26 -13.16
C HIS A 39 -8.96 3.95 -12.36
N HIS A 40 -9.18 3.98 -11.03
CA HIS A 40 -9.12 2.80 -10.17
C HIS A 40 -9.99 1.65 -10.67
N HIS A 41 -11.20 1.93 -11.17
CA HIS A 41 -12.10 0.88 -11.64
C HIS A 41 -11.58 0.16 -12.89
N ASN A 42 -11.05 0.92 -13.86
CA ASN A 42 -10.47 0.35 -15.08
C ASN A 42 -9.20 -0.45 -14.75
N LEU A 43 -8.35 0.10 -13.88
CA LEU A 43 -7.14 -0.58 -13.41
C LEU A 43 -7.47 -1.86 -12.63
N TYR A 44 -8.55 -1.85 -11.83
CA TYR A 44 -9.05 -3.02 -11.13
C TYR A 44 -9.45 -4.12 -12.10
N ILE A 45 -10.27 -3.81 -13.10
CA ILE A 45 -10.68 -4.78 -14.13
C ILE A 45 -9.45 -5.34 -14.85
N GLU A 46 -8.54 -4.48 -15.30
CA GLU A 46 -7.30 -4.89 -15.98
C GLU A 46 -6.49 -5.86 -15.11
N TYR A 47 -6.26 -5.54 -13.84
CA TYR A 47 -5.43 -6.36 -12.95
C TYR A 47 -6.14 -7.61 -12.44
N GLN A 48 -7.48 -7.56 -12.33
CA GLN A 48 -8.30 -8.72 -12.04
C GLN A 48 -8.13 -9.79 -13.13
N GLU A 49 -8.22 -9.38 -14.40
CA GLU A 49 -8.02 -10.26 -15.56
C GLU A 49 -6.55 -10.72 -15.67
N LYS A 50 -5.61 -9.78 -15.61
CA LYS A 50 -4.17 -10.03 -15.77
C LYS A 50 -3.63 -11.02 -14.74
N LEU A 51 -4.14 -10.97 -13.50
CA LEU A 51 -3.73 -11.87 -12.41
C LEU A 51 -4.69 -13.05 -12.22
N LYS A 52 -5.76 -13.16 -13.02
CA LYS A 52 -6.75 -14.23 -12.98
C LYS A 52 -7.35 -14.42 -11.58
N VAL A 53 -7.76 -13.32 -10.95
CA VAL A 53 -8.28 -13.31 -9.58
C VAL A 53 -9.80 -13.16 -9.49
N GLU A 54 -10.50 -13.23 -10.62
CA GLU A 54 -11.96 -13.27 -10.64
C GLU A 54 -12.50 -14.48 -9.86
N GLY A 55 -13.46 -14.23 -8.96
CA GLY A 55 -14.09 -15.25 -8.12
C GLY A 55 -13.22 -15.78 -6.98
N LYS A 56 -12.01 -15.23 -6.77
CA LYS A 56 -11.15 -15.60 -5.64
C LYS A 56 -11.53 -14.84 -4.38
N GLU A 57 -11.31 -15.49 -3.25
CA GLU A 57 -11.45 -14.83 -1.94
C GLU A 57 -10.45 -13.69 -1.77
N VAL A 58 -10.77 -12.77 -0.86
CA VAL A 58 -9.93 -11.60 -0.57
C VAL A 58 -8.52 -12.01 -0.18
N GLU A 59 -8.40 -12.99 0.73
CA GLU A 59 -7.11 -13.48 1.22
C GLU A 59 -6.28 -14.11 0.09
N GLU A 60 -6.90 -14.93 -0.75
CA GLU A 60 -6.21 -15.53 -1.90
C GLU A 60 -5.72 -14.45 -2.89
N THR A 61 -6.51 -13.41 -3.10
CA THR A 61 -6.11 -12.28 -3.94
C THR A 61 -4.95 -11.50 -3.33
N ILE A 62 -4.95 -11.28 -2.01
CA ILE A 62 -3.83 -10.65 -1.28
C ILE A 62 -2.56 -11.50 -1.42
N PHE A 63 -2.66 -12.82 -1.32
CA PHE A 63 -1.54 -13.73 -1.57
C PHE A 63 -0.97 -13.58 -2.98
N ILE A 64 -1.83 -13.45 -3.99
CA ILE A 64 -1.41 -13.26 -5.38
C ILE A 64 -0.74 -11.90 -5.57
N ILE A 65 -1.24 -10.84 -4.93
CA ILE A 65 -0.57 -9.53 -4.91
C ILE A 65 0.84 -9.67 -4.32
N TYR A 66 0.99 -10.38 -3.20
CA TYR A 66 2.32 -10.62 -2.61
C TYR A 66 3.26 -11.35 -3.55
N ASN A 67 2.81 -12.39 -4.23
CA ASN A 67 3.61 -13.10 -5.22
C ASN A 67 4.03 -12.16 -6.35
N LYS A 68 3.12 -11.30 -6.81
CA LYS A 68 3.44 -10.33 -7.85
C LYS A 68 4.46 -9.30 -7.39
N LEU A 69 4.40 -8.85 -6.14
CA LEU A 69 5.41 -7.97 -5.55
C LEU A 69 6.79 -8.64 -5.44
N LYS A 70 6.84 -9.93 -5.09
CA LYS A 70 8.09 -10.71 -5.02
C LYS A 70 8.81 -10.78 -6.38
N GLU A 71 8.05 -10.89 -7.48
CA GLU A 71 8.61 -10.94 -8.84
C GLU A 71 9.34 -9.66 -9.26
N ILE A 72 9.05 -8.53 -8.61
CA ILE A 72 9.52 -7.20 -9.03
C ILE A 72 10.41 -6.52 -7.97
N LEU A 73 10.95 -7.26 -6.99
CA LEU A 73 11.74 -6.68 -5.89
C LEU A 73 13.09 -6.12 -6.33
N ASP A 74 13.66 -6.64 -7.42
CA ASP A 74 14.98 -6.25 -7.93
C ASP A 74 14.92 -5.12 -8.96
N GLU A 75 13.72 -4.71 -9.36
CA GLU A 75 13.51 -3.66 -10.35
C GLU A 75 13.51 -2.27 -9.71
N PRO A 76 13.98 -1.22 -10.41
CA PRO A 76 13.92 0.15 -9.90
C PRO A 76 12.47 0.67 -9.88
N PHE A 77 12.17 1.59 -8.95
CA PHE A 77 10.81 2.11 -8.73
C PHE A 77 10.15 2.63 -10.01
N GLU A 78 10.87 3.38 -10.84
CA GLU A 78 10.39 3.95 -12.11
C GLU A 78 9.88 2.89 -13.09
N GLN A 79 10.42 1.67 -13.05
CA GLN A 79 10.01 0.58 -13.94
C GLN A 79 8.78 -0.17 -13.42
N VAL A 80 8.53 -0.12 -12.11
CA VAL A 80 7.45 -0.86 -11.45
C VAL A 80 6.28 0.01 -11.02
N GLU A 81 6.38 1.34 -11.08
CA GLU A 81 5.34 2.26 -10.58
C GLU A 81 3.95 1.93 -11.15
N ASN A 82 3.84 1.70 -12.46
CA ASN A 82 2.57 1.32 -13.11
C ASN A 82 2.05 -0.05 -12.65
N ILE A 83 2.95 -0.99 -12.34
CA ILE A 83 2.58 -2.30 -11.78
C ILE A 83 2.02 -2.12 -10.38
N LEU A 84 2.73 -1.36 -9.54
CA LEU A 84 2.31 -1.05 -8.17
C LEU A 84 0.97 -0.30 -8.15
N MET A 85 0.72 0.58 -9.11
CA MET A 85 -0.55 1.30 -9.27
C MET A 85 -1.72 0.38 -9.60
N GLY A 86 -1.53 -0.58 -10.52
CA GLY A 86 -2.55 -1.58 -10.81
C GLY A 86 -2.82 -2.52 -9.64
N LEU A 87 -1.78 -2.95 -8.93
CA LEU A 87 -1.91 -3.72 -7.69
C LEU A 87 -2.63 -2.94 -6.59
N ALA A 88 -2.42 -1.62 -6.52
CA ALA A 88 -3.12 -0.73 -5.59
C ALA A 88 -4.62 -0.60 -5.91
N ALA A 89 -4.98 -0.49 -7.19
CA ALA A 89 -6.37 -0.53 -7.63
C ALA A 89 -7.02 -1.87 -7.24
N LEU A 90 -6.35 -2.99 -7.54
CA LEU A 90 -6.82 -4.32 -7.20
C LEU A 90 -7.04 -4.48 -5.70
N TYR A 91 -6.03 -4.15 -4.89
CA TYR A 91 -6.13 -4.23 -3.44
C TYR A 91 -7.25 -3.36 -2.87
N GLY A 92 -7.38 -2.11 -3.34
CA GLY A 92 -8.38 -1.17 -2.86
C GLY A 92 -9.82 -1.62 -3.10
N HIS A 93 -10.08 -2.26 -4.24
CA HIS A 93 -11.39 -2.85 -4.51
C HIS A 93 -11.61 -4.14 -3.70
N VAL A 94 -10.63 -5.03 -3.66
CA VAL A 94 -10.79 -6.32 -2.98
C VAL A 94 -10.96 -6.16 -1.46
N ILE A 95 -10.19 -5.27 -0.82
CA ILE A 95 -10.32 -5.01 0.63
C ILE A 95 -11.69 -4.41 1.00
N SER A 96 -12.38 -3.80 0.04
CA SER A 96 -13.69 -3.19 0.20
C SER A 96 -14.82 -4.05 -0.38
N TRP A 97 -14.58 -5.35 -0.59
CA TRP A 97 -15.55 -6.27 -1.23
C TRP A 97 -16.14 -5.66 -2.51
N THR A 98 -15.23 -5.15 -3.34
CA THR A 98 -15.41 -4.51 -4.64
C THR A 98 -16.10 -3.15 -4.61
N ASN A 99 -17.23 -3.01 -3.91
CA ASN A 99 -18.09 -1.82 -3.98
C ASN A 99 -18.47 -1.24 -2.60
N ARG A 100 -17.96 -1.79 -1.50
CA ARG A 100 -18.24 -1.31 -0.14
C ARG A 100 -17.10 -0.45 0.38
N GLY A 101 -16.73 0.56 -0.41
CA GLY A 101 -15.69 1.54 -0.06
C GLY A 101 -15.78 2.77 -0.95
N GLU A 102 -15.51 3.94 -0.39
CA GLU A 102 -15.56 5.21 -1.09
C GLU A 102 -14.15 5.66 -1.48
N TRP A 103 -13.92 5.82 -2.79
CA TRP A 103 -12.66 6.36 -3.32
C TRP A 103 -12.71 7.88 -3.31
N VAL A 104 -11.81 8.51 -2.55
CA VAL A 104 -11.78 9.95 -2.32
C VAL A 104 -10.37 10.53 -2.43
N TRP A 105 -10.31 11.84 -2.64
CA TRP A 105 -9.07 12.60 -2.59
C TRP A 105 -8.81 13.11 -1.17
N GLU A 106 -7.65 12.76 -0.58
CA GLU A 106 -7.20 13.31 0.71
C GLU A 106 -6.30 14.53 0.50
N GLU A 107 -6.86 15.74 0.71
CA GLU A 107 -6.13 16.99 0.47
C GLU A 107 -4.83 17.15 1.26
N LYS A 108 -4.81 16.72 2.53
CA LYS A 108 -3.67 16.93 3.43
C LYS A 108 -2.42 16.16 2.98
N ARG A 109 -2.60 14.93 2.52
CA ARG A 109 -1.51 14.06 2.06
C ARG A 109 -1.39 14.03 0.55
N ARG A 110 -2.30 14.69 -0.17
CA ARG A 110 -2.39 14.70 -1.63
C ARG A 110 -2.37 13.29 -2.22
N ALA A 111 -3.22 12.44 -1.65
CA ALA A 111 -3.24 11.01 -1.92
C ALA A 111 -4.65 10.49 -2.19
N CYS A 112 -4.73 9.46 -3.01
CA CYS A 112 -5.95 8.68 -3.19
C CYS A 112 -6.18 7.82 -1.94
N ARG A 113 -7.42 7.80 -1.45
CA ARG A 113 -7.82 7.07 -0.26
C ARG A 113 -9.10 6.30 -0.54
N VAL A 114 -9.18 5.07 -0.03
CA VAL A 114 -10.44 4.34 0.10
C VAL A 114 -10.86 4.47 1.56
N GLU A 115 -12.05 4.99 1.80
CA GLU A 115 -12.64 5.14 3.13
C GLU A 115 -13.99 4.44 3.24
N LYS A 116 -14.53 4.39 4.45
CA LYS A 116 -15.78 3.68 4.76
C LYS A 116 -15.75 2.22 4.29
N ILE A 117 -14.59 1.59 4.43
CA ILE A 117 -14.37 0.21 3.97
C ILE A 117 -15.31 -0.70 4.77
N LEU A 118 -16.16 -1.43 4.06
CA LEU A 118 -17.26 -2.23 4.60
C LEU A 118 -18.17 -1.44 5.55
N GLU A 119 -18.41 -0.15 5.23
CA GLU A 119 -19.18 0.80 6.05
C GLU A 119 -18.59 1.11 7.43
N THR A 120 -17.37 0.64 7.71
CA THR A 120 -16.67 0.88 8.97
C THR A 120 -15.91 2.22 8.96
N VAL A 121 -15.30 2.61 10.09
CA VAL A 121 -14.40 3.78 10.16
C VAL A 121 -13.06 3.57 9.44
N MET A 122 -12.83 2.39 8.87
CA MET A 122 -11.56 2.01 8.28
C MET A 122 -11.30 2.67 6.93
N TRP A 123 -10.02 2.86 6.65
CA TRP A 123 -9.53 3.46 5.43
C TRP A 123 -8.13 2.97 5.08
N VAL A 124 -7.78 3.08 3.81
CA VAL A 124 -6.45 2.82 3.23
C VAL A 124 -6.07 3.90 2.22
N ARG A 125 -4.78 4.10 2.03
CA ARG A 125 -4.24 4.80 0.85
C ARG A 125 -3.58 3.73 -0.02
N PRO A 126 -4.28 3.16 -1.01
CA PRO A 126 -3.86 1.91 -1.64
C PRO A 126 -2.47 2.00 -2.27
N LEU A 127 -2.20 3.09 -3.00
CA LEU A 127 -0.91 3.28 -3.67
C LEU A 127 0.23 3.36 -2.68
N ASN A 128 0.10 4.19 -1.64
CA ASN A 128 1.08 4.28 -0.56
C ASN A 128 1.32 2.92 0.10
N LEU A 129 0.25 2.20 0.45
CA LEU A 129 0.36 0.91 1.14
C LEU A 129 1.09 -0.14 0.29
N ILE A 130 0.77 -0.22 -1.02
CA ILE A 130 1.45 -1.15 -1.94
C ILE A 130 2.92 -0.79 -2.12
N ILE A 131 3.23 0.49 -2.33
CA ILE A 131 4.62 0.94 -2.50
C ILE A 131 5.42 0.73 -1.21
N GLU A 132 4.86 1.07 -0.05
CA GLU A 132 5.48 0.85 1.27
C GLU A 132 5.73 -0.65 1.49
N THR A 133 4.78 -1.51 1.11
CA THR A 133 4.94 -2.97 1.21
C THR A 133 6.05 -3.49 0.32
N TRP A 134 6.08 -3.05 -0.95
CA TRP A 134 7.12 -3.42 -1.91
C TRP A 134 8.51 -2.94 -1.48
N ASP A 135 8.64 -1.67 -1.09
CA ASP A 135 9.92 -1.09 -0.65
C ASP A 135 10.41 -1.76 0.63
N TRP A 136 9.51 -2.09 1.56
CA TRP A 136 9.85 -2.85 2.76
C TRP A 136 10.36 -4.25 2.42
N MET A 137 9.67 -4.98 1.53
CA MET A 137 10.09 -6.32 1.09
C MET A 137 11.44 -6.30 0.37
N ARG A 138 11.71 -5.27 -0.45
CA ARG A 138 13.00 -5.07 -1.11
C ARG A 138 14.14 -4.92 -0.10
N LYS A 139 13.89 -4.27 1.03
CA LYS A 139 14.84 -4.07 2.14
C LYS A 139 14.95 -5.27 3.09
N HIS A 140 13.96 -6.18 3.08
CA HIS A 140 13.86 -7.33 4.00
C HIS A 140 13.55 -8.63 3.25
N LYS A 141 14.36 -8.97 2.23
CA LYS A 141 14.09 -10.08 1.30
C LYS A 141 13.89 -11.45 1.97
N ASP A 142 14.51 -11.66 3.13
CA ASP A 142 14.43 -12.93 3.87
C ASP A 142 13.23 -12.99 4.85
N THR A 143 12.38 -11.96 4.88
CA THR A 143 11.23 -11.88 5.79
C THR A 143 9.93 -11.75 5.02
N GLU A 144 8.96 -12.62 5.33
CA GLU A 144 7.62 -12.50 4.76
C GLU A 144 6.90 -11.27 5.33
N SER A 145 6.41 -10.41 4.43
CA SER A 145 5.54 -9.29 4.81
C SER A 145 4.13 -9.77 5.10
N LYS A 146 3.51 -9.21 6.13
CA LYS A 146 2.09 -9.39 6.47
C LYS A 146 1.28 -8.09 6.42
N ILE A 147 1.90 -6.99 6.00
CA ILE A 147 1.32 -5.63 6.00
C ILE A 147 -0.11 -5.59 5.39
N LEU A 148 -0.30 -6.17 4.20
CA LEU A 148 -1.58 -6.17 3.49
C LEU A 148 -2.61 -7.05 4.18
N TYR A 149 -2.18 -8.20 4.71
CA TYR A 149 -3.04 -9.11 5.48
C TYR A 149 -3.47 -8.50 6.81
N ASP A 150 -2.53 -7.95 7.57
CA ASP A 150 -2.80 -7.33 8.86
C ASP A 150 -3.76 -6.14 8.71
N LYS A 151 -3.63 -5.39 7.60
CA LYS A 151 -4.56 -4.31 7.27
C LYS A 151 -5.96 -4.84 6.93
N TYR A 152 -6.09 -5.94 6.19
CA TYR A 152 -7.38 -6.58 5.93
C TYR A 152 -8.02 -7.15 7.20
N LYS A 153 -7.23 -7.86 8.03
CA LYS A 153 -7.69 -8.37 9.33
C LYS A 153 -8.21 -7.25 10.23
N LEU A 154 -7.53 -6.11 10.24
CA LEU A 154 -8.01 -4.94 10.97
C LEU A 154 -9.36 -4.47 10.44
N VAL A 155 -9.58 -4.43 9.12
CA VAL A 155 -10.90 -4.12 8.53
C VAL A 155 -11.96 -5.11 9.02
N LEU A 156 -11.67 -6.41 8.98
CA LEU A 156 -12.59 -7.45 9.45
C LEU A 156 -12.93 -7.30 10.94
N VAL A 157 -11.96 -6.97 11.79
CA VAL A 157 -12.22 -6.72 13.23
C VAL A 157 -13.23 -5.59 13.43
N TYR A 158 -13.12 -4.49 12.67
CA TYR A 158 -14.11 -3.41 12.76
C TYR A 158 -15.46 -3.83 12.20
N TYR A 159 -15.47 -4.58 11.10
CA TYR A 159 -16.69 -5.08 10.46
C TYR A 159 -17.47 -6.00 11.40
N TYR A 160 -16.87 -7.08 11.88
CA TYR A 160 -17.54 -8.07 12.74
C TYR A 160 -17.86 -7.56 14.14
N ARG A 161 -17.23 -6.47 14.59
CA ARG A 161 -17.67 -5.78 15.81
C ARG A 161 -19.06 -5.17 15.63
N ASP A 162 -19.34 -4.66 14.43
CA ASP A 162 -20.58 -3.98 14.09
C ASP A 162 -21.61 -4.98 13.49
N HIS A 163 -21.15 -6.14 13.00
CA HIS A 163 -21.93 -7.27 12.44
C HIS A 163 -21.59 -8.63 13.09
N PRO A 164 -21.80 -8.81 14.41
CA PRO A 164 -21.43 -10.06 15.11
C PRO A 164 -22.22 -11.28 14.63
N GLU A 165 -23.39 -11.09 14.02
CA GLU A 165 -24.23 -12.13 13.42
C GLU A 165 -23.61 -12.79 12.18
N GLU A 166 -22.65 -12.13 11.53
CA GLU A 166 -21.96 -12.63 10.34
C GLU A 166 -20.66 -13.38 10.67
N ILE A 167 -20.35 -13.55 11.97
CA ILE A 167 -19.20 -14.35 12.39
C ILE A 167 -19.54 -15.83 12.14
N GLU A 168 -18.92 -16.42 11.13
CA GLU A 168 -18.89 -17.86 10.97
C GLU A 168 -17.98 -18.44 12.07
N TYR A 169 -18.59 -19.18 13.00
CA TYR A 169 -17.84 -20.01 13.93
C TYR A 169 -17.54 -21.31 13.20
N ASP A 170 -16.26 -21.67 13.09
CA ASP A 170 -15.88 -23.03 12.70
C ASP A 170 -16.48 -24.00 13.73
N ASP A 171 -17.45 -24.82 13.30
CA ASP A 171 -17.99 -25.96 14.06
C ASP A 171 -16.94 -27.06 14.26
#